data_AF-A0AAD2B7N6-F1
#
_entry.id   AF-A0AAD2B7N6-F1
#
_cell.length_a   1.000
_cell.length_b   1.000
_cell.length_c   1.000
_cell.angle_alpha   90.00
_cell.angle_beta   90.00
_cell.angle_gamma   90.00
#
_symmetry.space_group_name_H-M   'P 1'
#
loop_
_entity.id
_entity.type
_entity.pdbx_description
1 polymer ?
#
loop_
_entity_poly.entity_id
_entity_poly.type
_entity_poly.pdbx_seq_one_letter_code
_entity_poly.pdbx_strand_id
1 'polypeptide(L)'
;MLHTTSSNLTHEHHAPAQETAKPSTDGKPRSILKRYWLGITLSTALAILLITLSLIALLTPNLEYGVVLLILLALVIGLPLCLALLLTWLAYRRSASTPLPAKLHAAMFLPTLAALSVLPIGAGMQDTARRWFSEAHPDIRELHVNFSGRPLWLAVGSAQTGAGSWPRMPLLSGPEARFAGFIRHPQEDDVKQGRFPYTGSRLRESEHSYAYADTDEAGQPVAVRPRPLLLRPYPDLGRLPSDLRASDLLVYQYFHYYDHVDVAPALGRLDASKLDELQGRLGNVVSFYLSDQYPRGLARLEIYGQTLVIGTDNEPVFEAPCDRRSSFVGSALLDIQAPLTVRWQTLDDPARWHEASVSVPTFQGATSRAMQASVRNVRLYFLDGGVVAAEQFLTQNLLGGDQRTVTTGVPVGVRADRICDNTNQKNIDAFSG
;
A
#
# COMPACT_ATOMS: atom_id res chain seq x y z
N MET A 1 -54.99 -65.19 24.88
CA MET A 1 -54.40 -66.10 23.87
C MET A 1 -53.21 -66.77 24.55
N LEU A 2 -53.46 -67.91 25.22
CA LEU A 2 -53.16 -69.27 24.74
C LEU A 2 -51.62 -69.47 24.71
N HIS A 3 -50.97 -70.34 25.49
CA HIS A 3 -51.33 -71.67 26.00
C HIS A 3 -50.29 -72.09 27.08
N THR A 4 -50.73 -72.84 28.12
CA THR A 4 -50.10 -74.05 28.78
C THR A 4 -48.56 -74.12 28.94
N THR A 5 -47.89 -74.64 29.99
CA THR A 5 -48.17 -75.57 31.12
C THR A 5 -46.84 -75.82 31.85
N SER A 6 -46.89 -76.14 33.16
CA SER A 6 -46.08 -77.18 33.88
C SER A 6 -44.54 -77.03 33.91
N SER A 7 -43.73 -77.39 34.92
CA SER A 7 -43.83 -77.96 36.27
C SER A 7 -42.38 -78.22 36.76
N ASN A 8 -42.18 -78.25 38.09
CA ASN A 8 -41.21 -79.05 38.85
C ASN A 8 -39.69 -78.78 38.68
N LEU A 9 -38.98 -78.31 39.73
CA LEU A 9 -38.43 -79.02 40.91
C LEU A 9 -37.16 -79.84 40.60
N THR A 10 -36.00 -79.37 41.11
CA THR A 10 -34.92 -80.08 41.86
C THR A 10 -33.70 -79.12 41.96
N HIS A 11 -33.29 -78.65 43.14
CA HIS A 11 -32.45 -79.24 44.21
C HIS A 11 -30.98 -79.52 43.84
N GLU A 12 -30.09 -79.09 44.76
CA GLU A 12 -28.65 -79.46 44.95
C GLU A 12 -27.64 -78.74 44.03
N HIS A 13 -26.42 -78.36 44.43
CA HIS A 13 -25.56 -78.71 45.57
C HIS A 13 -24.48 -77.63 45.76
N HIS A 14 -23.99 -77.50 46.99
CA HIS A 14 -22.88 -76.63 47.40
C HIS A 14 -21.51 -77.35 47.35
N ALA A 15 -20.48 -76.56 47.00
CA ALA A 15 -19.03 -76.68 47.32
C ALA A 15 -18.13 -77.57 46.42
N PRO A 16 -16.78 -77.37 46.35
CA PRO A 16 -15.93 -76.40 47.08
C PRO A 16 -14.87 -75.61 46.25
N ALA A 17 -14.22 -74.70 46.99
CA ALA A 17 -13.07 -73.82 46.78
C ALA A 17 -11.97 -74.14 45.72
N GLN A 18 -11.45 -73.07 45.10
CA GLN A 18 -10.03 -72.92 44.73
C GLN A 18 -9.56 -71.45 44.68
N GLU A 19 -8.81 -71.07 45.72
CA GLU A 19 -7.51 -70.38 45.64
C GLU A 19 -7.38 -69.10 44.78
N THR A 20 -7.70 -67.95 45.38
CA THR A 20 -7.31 -66.63 44.87
C THR A 20 -5.86 -66.31 45.23
N ALA A 21 -4.93 -66.59 44.31
CA ALA A 21 -3.58 -66.07 44.35
C ALA A 21 -3.48 -64.69 43.64
N LYS A 22 -3.06 -63.71 44.43
CA LYS A 22 -2.76 -62.30 44.11
C LYS A 22 -1.85 -62.12 42.88
N PRO A 23 -2.10 -61.16 41.97
CA PRO A 23 -1.03 -60.46 41.27
C PRO A 23 -0.71 -59.15 42.01
N SER A 24 0.48 -59.15 42.59
CA SER A 24 1.21 -57.99 43.12
C SER A 24 1.20 -56.82 42.13
N THR A 25 0.41 -55.78 42.43
CA THR A 25 0.55 -54.43 41.86
C THR A 25 1.68 -53.70 42.56
N ASP A 26 2.93 -54.00 42.20
CA ASP A 26 4.06 -53.15 42.60
C ASP A 26 5.26 -53.33 41.67
N GLY A 27 5.07 -52.93 40.40
CA GLY A 27 6.11 -52.82 39.39
C GLY A 27 6.34 -51.36 39.02
N LYS A 28 7.23 -50.68 39.76
CA LYS A 28 7.69 -49.29 39.53
C LYS A 28 7.88 -48.94 38.04
N PRO A 29 7.18 -47.93 37.48
CA PRO A 29 7.47 -47.39 36.14
C PRO A 29 8.76 -46.53 36.08
N ARG A 30 9.53 -46.42 37.18
CA ARG A 30 10.70 -45.54 37.29
C ARG A 30 12.02 -46.08 36.69
N SER A 31 12.13 -47.36 36.33
CA SER A 31 13.42 -47.94 35.88
C SER A 31 13.72 -47.75 34.39
N ILE A 32 12.69 -47.63 33.55
CA ILE A 32 12.85 -47.58 32.09
C ILE A 32 13.39 -46.22 31.64
N LEU A 33 12.91 -45.11 32.22
CA LEU A 33 13.32 -43.75 31.83
C LEU A 33 14.81 -43.48 32.08
N LYS A 34 15.39 -44.04 33.16
CA LYS A 34 16.80 -43.85 33.52
C LYS A 34 17.76 -44.35 32.43
N ARG A 35 17.38 -45.38 31.69
CA ARG A 35 18.22 -45.98 30.63
C ARG A 35 18.34 -45.09 29.38
N TYR A 36 17.38 -44.19 29.18
CA TYR A 36 17.28 -43.31 28.01
C TYR A 36 17.57 -41.84 28.33
N TRP A 37 18.04 -41.55 29.55
CA TRP A 37 18.18 -40.18 30.05
C TRP A 37 19.16 -39.33 29.24
N LEU A 38 20.25 -39.91 28.73
CA LEU A 38 21.21 -39.18 27.89
C LEU A 38 20.55 -38.58 26.64
N GLY A 39 19.73 -39.36 25.94
CA GLY A 39 18.99 -38.90 24.76
C GLY A 39 17.98 -37.80 25.09
N ILE A 40 17.28 -37.92 26.23
CA ILE A 40 16.34 -36.91 26.70
C ILE A 40 17.08 -35.61 27.07
N THR A 41 18.23 -35.71 27.75
CA THR A 41 19.05 -34.54 28.12
C THR A 41 19.63 -33.85 26.88
N LEU A 42 20.12 -34.61 25.91
CA LEU A 42 20.61 -34.06 24.63
C LEU A 42 19.49 -33.33 23.86
N SER A 43 18.30 -33.93 23.78
CA SER A 43 17.14 -33.28 23.16
C SER A 43 16.75 -31.99 23.87
N THR A 44 16.74 -32.01 25.21
CA THR A 44 16.40 -30.83 26.03
C THR A 44 17.44 -29.72 25.86
N ALA A 45 18.74 -30.05 25.89
CA ALA A 45 19.82 -29.09 25.66
C ALA A 45 19.75 -28.45 24.27
N LEU A 46 19.51 -29.27 23.24
CA LEU A 46 19.32 -28.80 21.87
C LEU A 46 18.06 -27.93 21.75
N ALA A 47 16.96 -28.31 22.39
CA ALA A 47 15.73 -27.53 22.41
C ALA A 47 15.95 -26.16 23.07
N ILE A 48 16.62 -26.10 24.23
CA ILE A 48 16.95 -24.84 24.91
C ILE A 48 17.79 -23.94 24.01
N LEU A 49 18.83 -24.49 23.36
CA LEU A 49 19.67 -23.73 22.42
C LEU A 49 18.82 -23.15 21.27
N LEU A 50 18.03 -23.98 20.59
CA LEU A 50 17.21 -23.56 19.46
C LEU A 50 16.16 -22.53 19.85
N ILE A 51 15.49 -22.70 21.00
CA ILE A 51 14.53 -21.71 21.54
C ILE A 51 15.26 -20.40 21.81
N THR A 52 16.41 -20.44 22.46
CA THR A 52 17.18 -19.24 22.81
C THR A 52 17.60 -18.47 21.55
N LEU A 53 18.19 -19.16 20.56
CA LEU A 53 18.58 -18.53 19.30
C LEU A 53 17.37 -17.97 18.54
N SER A 54 16.24 -18.69 18.52
CA SER A 54 15.01 -18.24 17.89
C SER A 54 14.43 -17.00 18.57
N LEU A 55 14.43 -16.96 19.91
CA LEU A 55 13.96 -15.80 20.67
C LEU A 55 14.87 -14.59 20.45
N ILE A 56 16.19 -14.76 20.43
CA ILE A 56 17.11 -13.66 20.11
C ILE A 56 16.83 -13.13 18.70
N ALA A 57 16.65 -14.01 17.71
CA ALA A 57 16.32 -13.62 16.35
C ALA A 57 15.01 -12.84 16.23
N LEU A 58 13.99 -13.21 17.02
CA LEU A 58 12.66 -12.59 16.97
C LEU A 58 12.57 -11.28 17.77
N LEU A 59 13.27 -11.18 18.89
CA LEU A 59 13.11 -10.08 19.86
C LEU A 59 14.15 -8.97 19.67
N THR A 60 15.21 -9.21 18.90
CA THR A 60 16.26 -8.20 18.69
C THR A 60 16.01 -7.50 17.35
N PRO A 61 15.54 -6.25 17.34
CA PRO A 61 15.41 -5.49 16.10
C PRO A 61 16.80 -5.23 15.49
N ASN A 62 16.89 -5.19 14.16
CA ASN A 62 18.08 -4.81 13.41
C ASN A 62 19.34 -5.62 13.79
N LEU A 63 19.23 -6.94 13.80
CA LEU A 63 20.35 -7.84 14.14
C LEU A 63 21.57 -7.72 13.20
N GLU A 64 21.46 -7.08 12.03
CA GLU A 64 22.54 -6.89 11.05
C GLU A 64 23.46 -8.14 10.91
N TYR A 65 24.77 -8.00 11.11
CA TYR A 65 25.73 -9.11 11.09
C TYR A 65 25.55 -10.12 12.24
N GLY A 66 24.82 -9.78 13.29
CA GLY A 66 24.45 -10.67 14.39
C GLY A 66 23.62 -11.88 13.94
N VAL A 67 22.90 -11.79 12.81
CA VAL A 67 22.26 -12.98 12.19
C VAL A 67 23.29 -14.05 11.84
N VAL A 68 24.47 -13.64 11.34
CA VAL A 68 25.55 -14.56 10.99
C VAL A 68 26.07 -15.29 12.23
N LEU A 69 26.19 -14.59 13.35
CA LEU A 69 26.60 -15.19 14.62
C LEU A 69 25.58 -16.23 15.11
N LEU A 70 24.27 -15.94 15.01
CA LEU A 70 23.22 -16.89 15.39
C LEU A 70 23.26 -18.15 14.51
N ILE A 71 23.44 -17.99 13.20
CA ILE A 71 23.60 -19.11 12.26
C ILE A 71 24.84 -19.93 12.63
N LEU A 72 25.96 -19.27 12.92
CA LEU A 72 27.21 -19.95 13.27
C LEU A 72 27.09 -20.73 14.59
N LEU A 73 26.42 -20.17 15.61
CA LEU A 73 26.11 -20.87 16.86
C LEU A 73 25.21 -22.10 16.62
N ALA A 74 24.20 -21.97 15.76
CA ALA A 74 23.34 -23.10 15.39
C ALA A 74 24.13 -24.21 14.68
N LEU A 75 25.09 -23.86 13.82
CA LEU A 75 25.94 -24.82 13.12
C LEU A 75 27.00 -25.46 14.04
N VAL A 76 27.72 -24.67 14.83
CA VAL A 76 28.85 -25.15 15.64
C VAL A 76 28.39 -25.94 16.86
N ILE A 77 27.25 -25.60 17.46
CA ILE A 77 26.76 -26.23 18.69
C ILE A 77 25.51 -27.07 18.42
N GLY A 78 24.56 -26.54 17.64
CA GLY A 78 23.29 -27.22 17.35
C GLY A 78 23.47 -28.48 16.49
N LEU A 79 24.27 -28.42 15.42
CA LEU A 79 24.48 -29.56 14.53
C LEU A 79 25.17 -30.75 15.26
N PRO A 80 26.25 -30.57 16.04
CA PRO A 80 26.82 -31.66 16.82
C PRO A 80 25.87 -32.26 17.86
N LEU A 81 25.09 -31.43 18.55
CA LEU A 81 24.08 -31.91 19.50
C LEU A 81 22.99 -32.74 18.80
N CYS A 82 22.54 -32.31 17.60
CA CYS A 82 21.58 -33.04 16.78
C CYS A 82 22.14 -34.40 16.33
N LEU A 83 23.40 -34.42 15.86
CA LEU A 83 24.09 -35.65 15.48
C LEU A 83 24.24 -36.59 16.68
N ALA A 84 24.65 -36.08 17.84
CA ALA A 84 24.76 -36.85 19.07
C ALA A 84 23.41 -37.46 19.50
N LEU A 85 22.32 -36.69 19.40
CA LEU A 85 20.96 -37.16 19.67
C LEU A 85 20.56 -38.29 18.72
N LEU A 86 20.79 -38.13 17.41
CA LEU A 86 20.50 -39.14 16.39
C LEU A 86 21.30 -40.42 16.60
N LEU A 87 22.61 -40.31 16.89
CA LEU A 87 23.47 -41.45 17.17
C LEU A 87 23.03 -42.19 18.45
N THR A 88 22.69 -41.43 19.49
CA THR A 88 22.19 -41.99 20.76
C THR A 88 20.86 -42.73 20.56
N TRP A 89 19.95 -42.14 19.79
CA TRP A 89 18.70 -42.79 19.40
C TRP A 89 18.94 -44.08 18.62
N LEU A 90 19.86 -44.07 17.64
CA LEU A 90 20.18 -45.26 16.84
C LEU A 90 20.79 -46.38 17.70
N ALA A 91 21.67 -46.02 18.63
CA ALA A 91 22.25 -46.95 19.59
C ALA A 91 21.17 -47.58 20.47
N TYR A 92 20.24 -46.77 21.00
CA TYR A 92 19.09 -47.28 21.75
C TYR A 92 18.21 -48.22 20.93
N ARG A 93 17.95 -47.89 19.66
CA ARG A 93 17.13 -48.73 18.78
C ARG A 93 17.80 -50.06 18.44
N ARG A 94 19.13 -50.08 18.29
CA ARG A 94 19.91 -51.31 18.03
C ARG A 94 20.08 -52.18 19.28
N SER A 95 20.16 -51.57 20.46
CA SER A 95 20.35 -52.30 21.73
C SER A 95 19.06 -52.90 22.31
N ALA A 96 17.90 -52.45 21.82
CA ALA A 96 16.61 -52.88 22.33
C ALA A 96 16.19 -54.22 21.70
N SER A 97 15.84 -55.20 22.54
CA SER A 97 15.28 -56.50 22.11
C SER A 97 13.82 -56.42 21.65
N THR A 98 13.16 -55.29 21.89
CA THR A 98 11.78 -54.99 21.47
C THR A 98 11.70 -53.58 20.90
N PRO A 99 10.68 -53.28 20.06
CA PRO A 99 10.48 -51.92 19.55
C PRO A 99 10.35 -50.90 20.68
N LEU A 100 11.02 -49.76 20.52
CA LEU A 100 10.97 -48.68 21.50
C LEU A 100 9.53 -48.12 21.63
N PRO A 101 8.99 -47.97 22.85
CA PRO A 101 7.70 -47.33 23.08
C PRO A 101 7.62 -45.93 22.47
N ALA A 102 6.48 -45.59 21.85
CA ALA A 102 6.26 -44.27 21.23
C ALA A 102 6.53 -43.09 22.18
N LYS A 103 6.23 -43.24 23.48
CA LYS A 103 6.49 -42.22 24.51
C LYS A 103 7.98 -41.85 24.64
N LEU A 104 8.89 -42.80 24.40
CA LEU A 104 10.34 -42.54 24.45
C LEU A 104 10.83 -41.84 23.19
N HIS A 105 10.28 -42.19 22.02
CA HIS A 105 10.51 -41.41 20.79
C HIS A 105 10.05 -39.96 20.97
N ALA A 106 8.85 -39.76 21.51
CA ALA A 106 8.32 -38.43 21.80
C ALA A 106 9.22 -37.67 22.80
N ALA A 107 9.63 -38.29 23.91
CA ALA A 107 10.51 -37.65 24.88
C ALA A 107 11.90 -37.27 24.33
N MET A 108 12.39 -37.96 23.30
CA MET A 108 13.70 -37.69 22.67
C MET A 108 13.64 -36.70 21.50
N PHE A 109 12.49 -36.49 20.86
CA PHE A 109 12.41 -35.65 19.67
C PHE A 109 11.41 -34.52 19.77
N LEU A 110 10.33 -34.67 20.53
CA LEU A 110 9.28 -33.64 20.65
C LEU A 110 9.83 -32.29 21.17
N PRO A 111 10.72 -32.23 22.19
CA PRO A 111 11.28 -30.95 22.63
C PRO A 111 12.04 -30.23 21.51
N THR A 112 12.87 -30.96 20.76
CA THR A 112 13.65 -30.41 19.65
C THR A 112 12.76 -29.99 18.47
N LEU A 113 11.77 -30.84 18.11
CA LEU A 113 10.83 -30.54 17.04
C LEU A 113 9.95 -29.33 17.38
N ALA A 114 9.51 -29.21 18.63
CA ALA A 114 8.79 -28.03 19.12
C ALA A 114 9.68 -26.78 19.14
N ALA A 115 10.97 -26.91 19.47
CA ALA A 115 11.90 -25.79 19.41
C ALA A 115 12.11 -25.29 17.97
N LEU A 116 12.18 -26.19 16.98
CA LEU A 116 12.30 -25.84 15.56
C LEU A 116 11.10 -25.06 15.02
N SER A 117 9.91 -25.21 15.61
CA SER A 117 8.73 -24.47 15.17
C SER A 117 8.64 -23.04 15.73
N VAL A 118 9.42 -22.70 16.76
CA VAL A 118 9.38 -21.37 17.41
C VAL A 118 9.69 -20.26 16.41
N LEU A 119 10.78 -20.39 15.64
CA LEU A 119 11.17 -19.37 14.66
C LEU A 119 10.14 -19.18 13.53
N PRO A 120 9.71 -20.22 12.79
CA PRO A 120 8.75 -20.03 11.69
C PRO A 120 7.37 -19.58 12.19
N ILE A 121 6.90 -20.07 13.35
CA ILE A 121 5.63 -19.60 13.93
C ILE A 121 5.77 -18.13 14.37
N GLY A 122 6.83 -17.79 15.10
CA GLY A 122 7.08 -16.43 15.55
C GLY A 122 7.22 -15.44 14.39
N ALA A 123 7.97 -15.80 13.35
CA ALA A 123 8.11 -15.01 12.13
C ALA A 123 6.75 -14.86 11.41
N GLY A 124 5.99 -15.95 11.28
CA GLY A 124 4.64 -15.90 10.70
C GLY A 124 3.68 -15.00 11.48
N MET A 125 3.77 -15.00 12.81
CA MET A 125 3.00 -14.07 13.67
C MET A 125 3.44 -12.63 13.46
N GLN A 126 4.74 -12.35 13.40
CA GLN A 126 5.26 -11.00 13.13
C GLN A 126 4.86 -10.50 11.73
N ASP A 127 4.93 -11.35 10.70
CA ASP A 127 4.50 -11.00 9.34
C ASP A 127 3.00 -10.73 9.28
N THR A 128 2.20 -11.53 9.99
CA THR A 128 0.75 -11.31 10.07
C THR A 128 0.44 -9.99 10.79
N ALA A 129 1.11 -9.71 11.91
CA ALA A 129 0.97 -8.45 12.63
C ALA A 129 1.38 -7.25 11.77
N ARG A 130 2.51 -7.35 11.05
CA ARG A 130 2.97 -6.32 10.10
C ARG A 130 1.96 -6.09 8.98
N ARG A 131 1.41 -7.16 8.39
CA ARG A 131 0.36 -7.02 7.36
C ARG A 131 -0.86 -6.31 7.91
N TRP A 132 -1.38 -6.71 9.05
CA TRP A 132 -2.52 -6.03 9.68
C TRP A 132 -2.23 -4.57 10.00
N PHE A 133 -1.01 -4.28 10.47
CA PHE A 133 -0.57 -2.90 10.69
C PHE A 133 -0.54 -2.11 9.37
N SER A 134 0.08 -2.62 8.32
CA SER A 134 0.12 -1.95 7.00
C SER A 134 -1.25 -1.84 6.33
N GLU A 135 -2.18 -2.76 6.62
CA GLU A 135 -3.56 -2.67 6.13
C GLU A 135 -4.35 -1.56 6.85
N ALA A 136 -4.16 -1.42 8.15
CA ALA A 136 -4.77 -0.35 8.95
C ALA A 136 -4.10 1.01 8.75
N HIS A 137 -2.80 1.00 8.43
CA HIS A 137 -1.95 2.16 8.26
C HIS A 137 -1.22 2.04 6.91
N PRO A 138 -1.89 2.40 5.80
CA PRO A 138 -1.26 2.37 4.49
C PRO A 138 -0.24 3.49 4.33
N ASP A 139 0.67 3.31 3.38
CA ASP A 139 1.57 4.36 2.93
C ASP A 139 0.79 5.52 2.31
N ILE A 140 1.26 6.75 2.54
CA ILE A 140 0.62 7.96 2.06
C ILE A 140 1.54 8.73 1.12
N ARG A 141 1.06 9.02 -0.08
CA ARG A 141 1.77 9.84 -1.06
C ARG A 141 1.47 11.32 -0.86
N GLU A 142 2.53 12.12 -0.87
CA GLU A 142 2.46 13.56 -0.71
C GLU A 142 3.25 14.28 -1.79
N LEU A 143 2.69 15.37 -2.29
CA LEU A 143 3.35 16.28 -3.21
C LEU A 143 3.30 17.68 -2.60
N HIS A 144 4.46 18.30 -2.39
CA HIS A 144 4.55 19.64 -1.83
C HIS A 144 4.89 20.63 -2.93
N VAL A 145 4.24 21.79 -2.90
CA VAL A 145 4.41 22.89 -3.84
C VAL A 145 4.72 24.16 -3.06
N ASN A 146 5.83 24.82 -3.39
CA ASN A 146 6.27 26.02 -2.69
C ASN A 146 5.68 27.29 -3.34
N PHE A 147 4.61 27.80 -2.74
CA PHE A 147 3.92 29.05 -3.07
C PHE A 147 4.27 30.20 -2.11
N SER A 148 5.18 29.97 -1.17
CA SER A 148 5.44 30.90 -0.06
C SER A 148 6.24 32.13 -0.49
N GLY A 149 6.85 32.07 -1.67
CA GLY A 149 7.81 33.06 -2.13
C GLY A 149 9.12 33.06 -1.32
N ARG A 150 9.39 32.00 -0.54
CA ARG A 150 10.59 31.82 0.30
C ARG A 150 11.16 30.41 0.13
N PRO A 151 12.48 30.21 0.26
CA PRO A 151 13.02 28.86 0.33
C PRO A 151 12.54 28.16 1.61
N LEU A 152 12.10 26.91 1.48
CA LEU A 152 11.52 26.14 2.58
C LEU A 152 12.34 24.89 2.89
N TRP A 153 12.29 24.46 4.14
CA TRP A 153 12.77 23.15 4.57
C TRP A 153 11.62 22.38 5.23
N LEU A 154 11.13 21.34 4.55
CA LEU A 154 9.99 20.55 4.99
C LEU A 154 10.35 19.67 6.19
N ALA A 155 9.41 19.56 7.14
CA ALA A 155 9.50 18.57 8.22
C ALA A 155 9.11 17.19 7.67
N VAL A 156 10.09 16.46 7.16
CA VAL A 156 9.86 15.16 6.53
C VAL A 156 9.67 14.02 7.54
N GLY A 157 10.16 14.13 8.78
CA GLY A 157 9.92 13.12 9.82
C GLY A 157 10.27 11.71 9.34
N SER A 158 9.32 10.76 9.43
CA SER A 158 9.43 9.38 8.93
C SER A 158 9.11 9.20 7.44
N ALA A 159 8.97 10.30 6.68
CA ALA A 159 8.76 10.24 5.23
C ALA A 159 10.04 9.84 4.49
N GLN A 160 9.91 8.95 3.51
CA GLN A 160 10.94 8.72 2.53
C GLN A 160 10.77 9.70 1.37
N THR A 161 11.86 10.36 1.00
CA THR A 161 11.95 11.20 -0.20
C THR A 161 11.85 10.33 -1.44
N GLY A 162 11.01 10.73 -2.41
CA GLY A 162 11.07 10.17 -3.76
C GLY A 162 12.45 10.39 -4.39
N ALA A 163 12.80 9.60 -5.42
CA ALA A 163 14.07 9.79 -6.14
C ALA A 163 14.20 11.23 -6.67
N GLY A 164 15.29 11.92 -6.33
CA GLY A 164 15.52 13.32 -6.71
C GLY A 164 14.80 14.38 -5.86
N SER A 165 13.92 13.98 -4.93
CA SER A 165 13.23 14.87 -4.00
C SER A 165 14.09 15.15 -2.77
N TRP A 166 14.11 16.40 -2.33
CA TRP A 166 14.81 16.83 -1.12
C TRP A 166 13.87 17.59 -0.20
N PRO A 167 14.04 17.51 1.14
CA PRO A 167 13.26 18.31 2.07
C PRO A 167 13.44 19.82 1.85
N ARG A 168 14.53 20.23 1.17
CA ARG A 168 14.80 21.62 0.81
C ARG A 168 14.12 21.98 -0.52
N MET A 169 13.35 23.06 -0.50
CA MET A 169 12.65 23.60 -1.68
C MET A 169 13.14 25.03 -1.99
N PRO A 170 14.25 25.20 -2.73
CA PRO A 170 14.80 26.52 -3.05
C PRO A 170 14.00 27.24 -4.16
N LEU A 171 14.04 28.58 -4.17
CA LEU A 171 13.31 29.38 -5.17
C LEU A 171 14.08 29.65 -6.47
N LEU A 172 15.41 29.71 -6.39
CA LEU A 172 16.29 30.22 -7.44
C LEU A 172 16.81 29.11 -8.38
N SER A 173 16.51 27.85 -8.08
CA SER A 173 16.98 26.68 -8.83
C SER A 173 16.02 26.26 -9.95
N GLY A 174 15.17 27.19 -10.41
CA GLY A 174 14.14 26.94 -11.41
C GLY A 174 12.81 26.42 -10.83
N PRO A 175 11.77 26.30 -11.67
CA PRO A 175 10.42 25.86 -11.28
C PRO A 175 10.41 24.48 -10.59
N GLU A 176 11.31 23.58 -11.00
CA GLU A 176 11.34 22.19 -10.52
C GLU A 176 11.70 22.07 -9.05
N ALA A 177 12.59 22.95 -8.58
CA ALA A 177 13.02 22.96 -7.20
C ALA A 177 11.95 23.47 -6.22
N ARG A 178 10.78 23.90 -6.74
CA ARG A 178 9.61 24.28 -5.94
C ARG A 178 8.61 23.14 -5.74
N PHE A 179 8.94 21.91 -6.14
CA PHE A 179 8.15 20.72 -5.91
C PHE A 179 8.94 19.67 -5.13
N ALA A 180 8.27 18.90 -4.27
CA ALA A 180 8.89 17.80 -3.56
C ALA A 180 7.87 16.67 -3.31
N GLY A 181 8.17 15.47 -3.83
CA GLY A 181 7.37 14.27 -3.62
C GLY A 181 7.89 13.42 -2.45
N PHE A 182 6.98 12.85 -1.66
CA PHE A 182 7.30 11.95 -0.55
C PHE A 182 6.31 10.78 -0.46
N ILE A 183 6.80 9.68 0.09
CA ILE A 183 5.96 8.60 0.60
C ILE A 183 6.15 8.55 2.11
N ARG A 184 5.09 8.79 2.87
CA ARG A 184 5.09 8.64 4.32
C ARG A 184 4.73 7.22 4.68
N HIS A 185 5.70 6.51 5.27
CA HIS A 185 5.52 5.17 5.80
C HIS A 185 5.15 5.25 7.28
N PRO A 186 3.99 4.72 7.69
CA PRO A 186 3.64 4.68 9.11
C PRO A 186 4.62 3.77 9.86
N GLN A 187 5.18 4.29 10.94
CA GLN A 187 5.95 3.51 11.90
C GLN A 187 5.08 3.24 13.13
N GLU A 188 5.15 2.03 13.70
CA GLU A 188 4.33 1.66 14.86
C GLU A 188 4.45 2.65 16.01
N ASP A 189 5.67 3.11 16.31
CA ASP A 189 5.93 4.06 17.39
C ASP A 189 5.35 5.44 17.09
N ASP A 190 5.39 5.89 15.83
CA ASP A 190 4.80 7.17 15.42
C ASP A 190 3.27 7.14 15.49
N VAL A 191 2.66 6.02 15.13
CA VAL A 191 1.21 5.83 15.26
C VAL A 191 0.81 5.79 16.73
N LYS A 192 1.50 5.00 17.56
CA LYS A 192 1.20 4.86 19.01
C LYS A 192 1.39 6.17 19.78
N GLN A 193 2.39 6.98 19.40
CA GLN A 193 2.66 8.29 20.01
C GLN A 193 1.83 9.43 19.40
N GLY A 194 0.97 9.15 18.40
CA GLY A 194 0.18 10.17 17.74
C GLY A 194 0.98 11.16 16.91
N ARG A 195 2.20 10.81 16.48
CA ARG A 195 3.05 11.63 15.61
C ARG A 195 2.76 11.46 14.12
N PHE A 196 2.19 10.32 13.72
CA PHE A 196 1.79 10.09 12.33
C PHE A 196 0.49 10.84 11.99
N PRO A 197 0.48 11.74 10.98
CA PRO A 197 -0.62 12.70 10.78
C PRO A 197 -1.90 12.09 10.18
N TYR A 198 -1.89 10.82 9.78
CA TYR A 198 -3.01 10.15 9.12
C TYR A 198 -3.64 9.06 9.99
N THR A 199 -4.95 8.83 9.81
CA THR A 199 -5.69 7.67 10.32
C THR A 199 -6.25 6.90 9.13
N GLY A 200 -5.76 5.68 8.92
CA GLY A 200 -5.95 4.98 7.65
C GLY A 200 -5.39 5.82 6.50
N SER A 201 -6.21 6.04 5.47
CA SER A 201 -5.87 6.86 4.32
C SER A 201 -6.22 8.34 4.46
N ARG A 202 -6.78 8.78 5.60
CA ARG A 202 -7.29 10.15 5.81
C ARG A 202 -6.41 10.96 6.75
N LEU A 203 -6.27 12.25 6.48
CA LEU A 203 -5.62 13.19 7.39
C LEU A 203 -6.47 13.25 8.67
N ARG A 204 -5.83 13.23 9.83
CA ARG A 204 -6.54 13.29 11.10
C ARG A 204 -7.28 14.61 11.24
N GLU A 205 -8.49 14.56 11.79
CA GLU A 205 -9.28 15.77 12.05
C GLU A 205 -8.58 16.73 13.01
N SER A 206 -7.74 16.24 13.91
CA SER A 206 -6.94 17.06 14.83
C SER A 206 -5.74 17.76 14.18
N GLU A 207 -5.43 17.46 12.91
CA GLU A 207 -4.29 18.03 12.22
C GLU A 207 -4.65 19.41 11.65
N HIS A 208 -4.27 20.47 12.38
CA HIS A 208 -4.59 21.86 12.04
C HIS A 208 -3.38 22.71 11.69
N SER A 209 -2.18 22.13 11.69
CA SER A 209 -0.97 22.85 11.36
C SER A 209 0.05 21.96 10.67
N TYR A 210 0.86 22.56 9.79
CA TYR A 210 2.01 21.90 9.21
C TYR A 210 3.28 22.67 9.56
N ALA A 211 4.29 21.97 10.07
CA ALA A 211 5.55 22.56 10.45
C ALA A 211 6.57 22.47 9.31
N TYR A 212 7.20 23.59 8.97
CA TYR A 212 8.39 23.65 8.12
C TYR A 212 9.33 24.73 8.67
N ALA A 213 10.60 24.72 8.25
CA ALA A 213 11.54 25.77 8.57
C ALA A 213 11.75 26.72 7.40
N ASP A 214 11.86 28.01 7.72
CA ASP A 214 12.46 28.98 6.80
C ASP A 214 13.97 28.66 6.69
N THR A 215 14.57 28.92 5.53
CA THR A 215 16.02 28.75 5.35
C THR A 215 16.78 30.09 5.31
N ASP A 216 18.05 30.07 5.71
CA ASP A 216 18.97 31.20 5.51
C ASP A 216 19.47 31.30 4.05
N GLU A 217 20.40 32.23 3.78
CA GLU A 217 21.01 32.42 2.47
C GLU A 217 21.85 31.20 2.00
N ALA A 218 22.41 30.42 2.93
CA ALA A 218 23.09 29.16 2.63
C ALA A 218 22.09 27.99 2.39
N GLY A 219 20.82 28.22 2.71
CA GLY A 219 19.72 27.28 2.63
C GLY A 219 19.69 26.26 3.75
N GLN A 220 20.25 26.60 4.91
CA GLN A 220 20.13 25.84 6.14
C GLN A 220 18.84 26.24 6.89
N PRO A 221 18.17 25.29 7.56
CA PRO A 221 16.96 25.59 8.33
C PRO A 221 17.29 26.49 9.52
N VAL A 222 16.58 27.61 9.68
CA VAL A 222 16.81 28.57 10.77
C VAL A 222 15.83 28.36 11.91
N ALA A 223 14.54 28.34 11.62
CA ALA A 223 13.50 28.21 12.62
C ALA A 223 12.30 27.44 12.07
N VAL A 224 11.94 26.34 12.73
CA VAL A 224 10.70 25.59 12.45
C VAL A 224 9.52 26.39 12.96
N ARG A 225 8.53 26.66 12.11
CA ARG A 225 7.29 27.34 12.48
C ARG A 225 6.09 26.55 11.98
N PRO A 226 5.13 26.21 12.84
CA PRO A 226 3.85 25.66 12.38
C PRO A 226 3.07 26.74 11.63
N ARG A 227 2.49 26.38 10.50
CA ARG A 227 1.52 27.18 9.75
C ARG A 227 0.14 26.55 9.86
N PRO A 228 -0.95 27.34 9.88
CA PRO A 228 -2.30 26.80 9.74
C PRO A 228 -2.40 25.86 8.54
N LEU A 229 -3.00 24.69 8.74
CA LEU A 229 -3.25 23.70 7.71
C LEU A 229 -4.73 23.71 7.34
N LEU A 230 -5.03 23.97 6.07
CA LEU A 230 -6.38 24.06 5.54
C LEU A 230 -6.66 22.86 4.64
N LEU A 231 -7.46 21.93 5.15
CA LEU A 231 -7.87 20.73 4.42
C LEU A 231 -8.95 21.07 3.38
N ARG A 232 -8.68 20.73 2.11
CA ARG A 232 -9.66 20.79 1.02
C ARG A 232 -10.52 19.53 1.01
N PRO A 233 -11.73 19.59 0.42
CA PRO A 233 -12.62 18.44 0.35
C PRO A 233 -11.95 17.24 -0.31
N TYR A 234 -12.26 16.05 0.20
CA TYR A 234 -11.86 14.79 -0.43
C TYR A 234 -12.65 14.57 -1.74
N PRO A 235 -12.05 13.92 -2.75
CA PRO A 235 -12.82 13.35 -3.84
C PRO A 235 -13.89 12.40 -3.30
N ASP A 236 -15.09 12.45 -3.86
CA ASP A 236 -16.16 11.53 -3.47
C ASP A 236 -15.91 10.15 -4.08
N LEU A 237 -15.10 9.36 -3.39
CA LEU A 237 -14.79 7.99 -3.79
C LEU A 237 -15.98 7.02 -3.56
N GLY A 238 -17.11 7.51 -3.04
CA GLY A 238 -18.27 6.69 -2.68
C GLY A 238 -17.90 5.53 -1.74
N ARG A 239 -18.67 4.44 -1.84
CA ARG A 239 -18.29 3.16 -1.22
C ARG A 239 -17.38 2.41 -2.18
N LEU A 240 -16.07 2.62 -2.04
CA LEU A 240 -15.09 1.77 -2.70
C LEU A 240 -15.27 0.32 -2.21
N PRO A 241 -15.24 -0.67 -3.11
CA PRO A 241 -15.18 -2.08 -2.70
C PRO A 241 -13.88 -2.35 -1.93
N SER A 242 -13.86 -3.40 -1.11
CA SER A 242 -12.79 -3.67 -0.13
C SER A 242 -11.41 -3.93 -0.75
N ASP A 243 -11.36 -4.24 -2.04
CA ASP A 243 -10.15 -4.46 -2.84
C ASP A 243 -9.53 -3.16 -3.38
N LEU A 244 -10.29 -2.06 -3.42
CA LEU A 244 -9.78 -0.72 -3.77
C LEU A 244 -9.58 0.11 -2.51
N ARG A 245 -8.32 0.34 -2.16
CA ARG A 245 -7.99 1.19 -1.01
C ARG A 245 -7.87 2.64 -1.45
N ALA A 246 -8.48 3.55 -0.69
CA ALA A 246 -8.37 4.98 -0.95
C ALA A 246 -6.90 5.47 -0.90
N SER A 247 -6.03 4.85 -0.11
CA SER A 247 -4.58 5.13 -0.12
C SER A 247 -3.93 4.94 -1.48
N ASP A 248 -4.40 3.96 -2.25
CA ASP A 248 -3.83 3.59 -3.54
C ASP A 248 -4.31 4.55 -4.63
N LEU A 249 -5.41 5.26 -4.37
CA LEU A 249 -6.02 6.23 -5.28
C LEU A 249 -5.63 7.67 -4.97
N LEU A 250 -5.33 7.99 -3.71
CA LEU A 250 -5.13 9.36 -3.26
C LEU A 250 -3.65 9.79 -3.29
N VAL A 251 -3.45 11.07 -3.53
CA VAL A 251 -2.22 11.83 -3.30
C VAL A 251 -2.61 13.11 -2.56
N TYR A 252 -1.84 13.49 -1.54
CA TYR A 252 -2.05 14.72 -0.79
C TYR A 252 -1.15 15.83 -1.34
N GLN A 253 -1.75 16.85 -1.94
CA GLN A 253 -1.02 18.01 -2.43
C GLN A 253 -0.99 19.11 -1.37
N TYR A 254 0.20 19.43 -0.88
CA TYR A 254 0.46 20.49 0.10
C TYR A 254 0.97 21.74 -0.62
N PHE A 255 0.12 22.77 -0.71
CA PHE A 255 0.51 24.08 -1.25
C PHE A 255 0.92 24.98 -0.09
N HIS A 256 2.22 25.27 -0.01
CA HIS A 256 2.79 26.09 1.05
C HIS A 256 2.71 27.55 0.67
N TYR A 257 1.73 28.28 1.18
CA TYR A 257 1.67 29.73 1.04
C TYR A 257 2.53 30.42 2.11
N TYR A 258 2.57 31.75 2.03
CA TYR A 258 3.33 32.56 2.95
C TYR A 258 2.83 32.43 4.41
N ASP A 259 1.52 32.34 4.59
CA ASP A 259 0.85 32.41 5.88
C ASP A 259 0.16 31.10 6.31
N HIS A 260 -0.19 30.23 5.35
CA HIS A 260 -0.87 28.95 5.60
C HIS A 260 -0.37 27.85 4.66
N VAL A 261 -0.83 26.63 4.90
CA VAL A 261 -0.64 25.49 4.00
C VAL A 261 -2.03 24.96 3.63
N ASP A 262 -2.31 24.90 2.33
CA ASP A 262 -3.48 24.14 1.85
C ASP A 262 -3.06 22.69 1.65
N VAL A 263 -3.88 21.75 2.13
CA VAL A 263 -3.73 20.33 1.80
C VAL A 263 -4.93 19.83 1.02
N ALA A 264 -4.70 19.35 -0.19
CA ALA A 264 -5.73 18.87 -1.09
C ALA A 264 -5.53 17.38 -1.40
N PRO A 265 -6.38 16.50 -0.83
CA PRO A 265 -6.48 15.12 -1.29
C PRO A 265 -7.03 15.12 -2.73
N ALA A 266 -6.35 14.41 -3.62
CA ALA A 266 -6.72 14.33 -5.03
C ALA A 266 -6.50 12.91 -5.55
N LEU A 267 -7.16 12.55 -6.66
CA LEU A 267 -6.81 11.31 -7.35
C LEU A 267 -5.38 11.43 -7.90
N GLY A 268 -4.54 10.47 -7.53
CA GLY A 268 -3.19 10.34 -8.05
C GLY A 268 -3.17 10.01 -9.54
N ARG A 269 -1.96 9.84 -10.10
CA ARG A 269 -1.82 9.38 -11.46
C ARG A 269 -2.14 7.89 -11.54
N LEU A 270 -3.32 7.58 -12.04
CA LEU A 270 -3.79 6.20 -12.20
C LEU A 270 -3.45 5.68 -13.59
N ASP A 271 -3.05 4.41 -13.68
CA ASP A 271 -2.92 3.75 -14.98
C ASP A 271 -4.29 3.55 -15.64
N ALA A 272 -4.28 3.28 -16.95
CA ALA A 272 -5.52 3.11 -17.72
C ALA A 272 -6.42 1.99 -17.17
N SER A 273 -5.84 0.90 -16.66
CA SER A 273 -6.61 -0.23 -16.12
C SER A 273 -7.35 0.16 -14.85
N LYS A 274 -6.72 0.96 -13.99
CA LYS A 274 -7.30 1.46 -12.75
C LYS A 274 -8.35 2.53 -13.01
N LEU A 275 -8.13 3.39 -14.02
CA LEU A 275 -9.13 4.35 -14.46
C LEU A 275 -10.37 3.65 -15.04
N ASP A 276 -10.19 2.63 -15.87
CA ASP A 276 -11.29 1.83 -16.41
C ASP A 276 -12.05 1.08 -15.32
N GLU A 277 -11.33 0.52 -14.34
CA GLU A 277 -11.92 -0.10 -13.15
C GLU A 277 -12.78 0.90 -12.38
N LEU A 278 -12.25 2.09 -12.07
CA LEU A 278 -13.01 3.14 -11.38
C LEU A 278 -14.21 3.61 -12.22
N GLN A 279 -14.05 3.77 -13.53
CA GLN A 279 -15.14 4.17 -14.41
C GLN A 279 -16.27 3.13 -14.43
N GLY A 280 -15.94 1.85 -14.48
CA GLY A 280 -16.93 0.77 -14.40
C GLY A 280 -17.70 0.72 -13.07
N ARG A 281 -17.15 1.33 -12.00
CA ARG A 281 -17.77 1.36 -10.66
C ARG A 281 -18.55 2.64 -10.38
N LEU A 282 -17.94 3.80 -10.69
CA LEU A 282 -18.45 5.12 -10.32
C LEU A 282 -19.18 5.80 -11.48
N GLY A 283 -18.82 5.49 -12.73
CA GLY A 283 -19.48 5.99 -13.94
C GLY A 283 -19.18 7.45 -14.30
N ASN A 284 -18.43 8.18 -13.48
CA ASN A 284 -18.16 9.62 -13.61
C ASN A 284 -16.66 9.97 -13.53
N VAL A 285 -15.78 9.06 -13.92
CA VAL A 285 -14.34 9.32 -13.98
C VAL A 285 -14.02 10.11 -15.25
N VAL A 286 -13.33 11.23 -15.05
CA VAL A 286 -12.89 12.10 -16.13
C VAL A 286 -11.39 12.32 -16.01
N SER A 287 -10.67 12.07 -17.09
CA SER A 287 -9.24 12.34 -17.22
C SER A 287 -9.02 13.64 -17.96
N PHE A 288 -8.19 14.51 -17.38
CA PHE A 288 -7.88 15.83 -17.93
C PHE A 288 -6.48 15.86 -18.54
N TYR A 289 -6.40 16.52 -19.69
CA TYR A 289 -5.19 16.71 -20.46
C TYR A 289 -5.02 18.20 -20.73
N LEU A 290 -3.77 18.67 -20.80
CA LEU A 290 -3.48 20.02 -21.28
C LEU A 290 -3.08 19.98 -22.75
N SER A 291 -3.48 21.02 -23.49
CA SER A 291 -2.79 21.38 -24.72
C SER A 291 -1.38 21.91 -24.42
N ASP A 292 -0.60 22.15 -25.47
CA ASP A 292 0.68 22.87 -25.40
C ASP A 292 0.51 24.35 -25.00
N GLN A 293 -0.70 24.89 -25.11
CA GLN A 293 -1.07 26.25 -24.73
C GLN A 293 -1.63 26.25 -23.30
N TYR A 294 -0.75 26.14 -22.31
CA TYR A 294 -1.08 26.31 -20.89
C TYR A 294 -0.28 27.47 -20.26
N PRO A 295 -0.78 28.06 -19.16
CA PRO A 295 -0.10 29.17 -18.51
C PRO A 295 1.29 28.73 -18.03
N ARG A 296 2.31 29.53 -18.34
CA ARG A 296 3.67 29.26 -17.87
C ARG A 296 3.67 29.14 -16.34
N GLY A 297 4.34 28.12 -15.83
CA GLY A 297 4.44 27.86 -14.39
C GLY A 297 3.12 27.44 -13.73
N LEU A 298 2.15 26.89 -14.48
CA LEU A 298 0.96 26.26 -13.90
C LEU A 298 1.37 25.23 -12.82
N ALA A 299 0.86 25.40 -11.60
CA ALA A 299 1.26 24.59 -10.45
C ALA A 299 0.09 24.07 -9.61
N ARG A 300 -1.10 24.64 -9.78
CA ARG A 300 -2.35 24.12 -9.22
C ARG A 300 -3.47 24.30 -10.22
N LEU A 301 -4.28 23.26 -10.38
CA LEU A 301 -5.47 23.24 -11.24
C LEU A 301 -6.60 22.58 -10.47
N GLU A 302 -7.76 23.23 -10.44
CA GLU A 302 -8.97 22.73 -9.82
C GLU A 302 -10.12 22.72 -10.82
N ILE A 303 -10.88 21.63 -10.82
CA ILE A 303 -12.12 21.48 -11.59
C ILE A 303 -13.25 21.27 -10.59
N TYR A 304 -14.22 22.18 -10.56
CA TYR A 304 -15.30 22.18 -9.54
C TYR A 304 -14.78 22.05 -8.09
N GLY A 305 -13.65 22.70 -7.79
CA GLY A 305 -13.02 22.66 -6.46
C GLY A 305 -12.27 21.36 -6.14
N GLN A 306 -12.26 20.36 -7.04
CA GLN A 306 -11.38 19.19 -6.93
C GLN A 306 -10.01 19.53 -7.52
N THR A 307 -8.96 19.48 -6.70
CA THR A 307 -7.59 19.67 -7.16
C THR A 307 -7.16 18.48 -8.01
N LEU A 308 -6.59 18.75 -9.18
CA LEU A 308 -5.93 17.75 -10.00
C LEU A 308 -4.46 17.65 -9.59
N VAL A 309 -3.92 16.43 -9.56
CA VAL A 309 -2.48 16.23 -9.35
C VAL A 309 -1.76 16.63 -10.63
N ILE A 310 -0.97 17.70 -10.59
CA ILE A 310 -0.15 18.13 -11.73
C ILE A 310 1.25 17.53 -11.54
N GLY A 311 1.61 16.56 -12.38
CA GLY A 311 2.92 15.90 -12.29
C GLY A 311 2.84 14.40 -12.52
N THR A 312 3.99 13.76 -12.43
CA THR A 312 4.08 12.38 -11.96
C THR A 312 4.28 12.39 -10.46
N ASP A 313 4.11 11.24 -9.81
CA ASP A 313 4.20 11.09 -8.34
C ASP A 313 5.55 11.55 -7.74
N ASN A 314 6.58 11.81 -8.58
CA ASN A 314 7.89 12.33 -8.18
C ASN A 314 8.46 13.45 -9.07
N GLU A 315 7.83 13.78 -10.21
CA GLU A 315 8.36 14.79 -11.15
C GLU A 315 7.25 15.75 -11.61
N PRO A 316 7.40 17.07 -11.40
CA PRO A 316 6.46 18.07 -11.92
C PRO A 316 6.37 18.10 -13.45
N VAL A 317 5.22 18.52 -13.99
CA VAL A 317 5.07 18.78 -15.43
C VAL A 317 5.68 20.14 -15.75
N PHE A 318 6.88 20.17 -16.30
CA PHE A 318 7.37 21.35 -17.02
C PHE A 318 7.48 21.04 -18.49
N GLU A 319 7.04 22.02 -19.28
CA GLU A 319 7.34 22.21 -20.70
C GLU A 319 7.71 20.89 -21.39
N ALA A 320 6.68 20.09 -21.69
CA ALA A 320 6.84 19.05 -22.70
C ALA A 320 7.43 19.74 -23.94
N PRO A 321 8.60 19.31 -24.45
CA PRO A 321 8.98 19.69 -25.80
C PRO A 321 7.83 19.26 -26.72
N CYS A 322 7.73 19.86 -27.90
CA CYS A 322 6.72 19.51 -28.91
C CYS A 322 6.73 18.01 -29.33
N ASP A 323 7.58 17.17 -28.72
CA ASP A 323 7.66 15.73 -28.86
C ASP A 323 6.70 14.94 -27.93
N ARG A 324 6.25 15.53 -26.82
CA ARG A 324 5.35 14.86 -25.85
C ARG A 324 3.92 15.37 -26.00
N ARG A 325 3.19 14.64 -26.84
CA ARG A 325 1.72 14.48 -26.94
C ARG A 325 1.00 14.95 -25.67
N SER A 326 -0.10 15.72 -25.83
CA SER A 326 -1.05 16.17 -24.78
C SER A 326 -0.73 15.64 -23.38
N SER A 327 -0.21 16.50 -22.50
CA SER A 327 0.21 16.08 -21.18
C SER A 327 -1.04 15.72 -20.36
N PHE A 328 -1.19 14.42 -20.08
CA PHE A 328 -2.11 14.00 -19.02
C PHE A 328 -1.74 14.76 -17.75
N VAL A 329 -2.72 15.42 -17.16
CA VAL A 329 -2.56 16.11 -15.89
C VAL A 329 -3.01 15.22 -14.77
N GLY A 330 -4.32 14.94 -14.70
CA GLY A 330 -4.90 14.18 -13.61
C GLY A 330 -6.35 13.82 -13.90
N SER A 331 -6.97 13.11 -12.97
CA SER A 331 -8.36 12.68 -13.08
C SER A 331 -9.20 13.24 -11.94
N ALA A 332 -10.50 13.38 -12.17
CA ALA A 332 -11.48 13.77 -11.16
C ALA A 332 -12.77 12.96 -11.30
N LEU A 333 -13.59 12.99 -10.25
CA LEU A 333 -14.89 12.33 -10.20
C LEU A 333 -15.98 13.39 -10.34
N LEU A 334 -16.49 13.59 -11.55
CA LEU A 334 -17.46 14.65 -11.83
C LEU A 334 -18.28 14.37 -13.10
N ASP A 335 -19.44 15.03 -13.20
CA ASP A 335 -20.20 15.09 -14.45
C ASP A 335 -19.76 16.30 -15.28
N ILE A 336 -19.56 16.09 -16.58
CA ILE A 336 -19.15 17.11 -17.55
C ILE A 336 -20.31 17.70 -18.35
N GLN A 337 -21.55 17.31 -18.04
CA GLN A 337 -22.75 17.83 -18.72
C GLN A 337 -23.01 19.31 -18.43
N ALA A 338 -22.57 19.81 -17.27
CA ALA A 338 -22.65 21.22 -16.91
C ALA A 338 -21.30 21.94 -17.14
N PRO A 339 -21.30 23.24 -17.47
CA PRO A 339 -20.07 24.02 -17.65
C PRO A 339 -19.16 23.95 -16.43
N LEU A 340 -17.94 23.43 -16.62
CA LEU A 340 -16.94 23.23 -15.58
C LEU A 340 -16.44 24.57 -15.03
N THR A 341 -16.36 24.69 -13.70
CA THR A 341 -15.56 25.75 -13.08
C THR A 341 -14.10 25.31 -13.06
N VAL A 342 -13.26 25.96 -13.86
CA VAL A 342 -11.82 25.71 -13.95
C VAL A 342 -11.08 26.83 -13.23
N ARG A 343 -10.30 26.48 -12.20
CA ARG A 343 -9.51 27.44 -11.43
C ARG A 343 -8.04 27.03 -11.43
N TRP A 344 -7.13 28.00 -11.54
CA TRP A 344 -5.70 27.68 -11.53
C TRP A 344 -4.85 28.76 -10.88
N GLN A 345 -3.64 28.35 -10.48
CA GLN A 345 -2.58 29.20 -9.96
C GLN A 345 -1.25 28.88 -10.64
N THR A 346 -0.38 29.88 -10.70
CA THR A 346 0.96 29.76 -11.27
C THR A 346 2.02 29.98 -10.17
N LEU A 347 3.25 29.51 -10.42
CA LEU A 347 4.38 29.75 -9.52
C LEU A 347 4.80 31.22 -9.44
N ASP A 348 4.46 32.00 -10.47
CA ASP A 348 4.82 33.43 -10.57
C ASP A 348 3.84 34.31 -9.80
N ASP A 349 2.55 33.94 -9.75
CA ASP A 349 1.51 34.62 -8.99
C ASP A 349 0.69 33.61 -8.15
N PRO A 350 1.30 33.00 -7.12
CA PRO A 350 0.66 31.94 -6.36
C PRO A 350 -0.51 32.44 -5.51
N ALA A 351 -0.55 33.73 -5.15
CA ALA A 351 -1.65 34.27 -4.34
C ALA A 351 -2.94 34.51 -5.15
N ARG A 352 -2.84 34.57 -6.48
CA ARG A 352 -3.96 34.90 -7.36
C ARG A 352 -4.58 33.66 -7.98
N TRP A 353 -5.86 33.47 -7.70
CA TRP A 353 -6.67 32.52 -8.45
C TRP A 353 -7.10 33.13 -9.78
N HIS A 354 -6.86 32.37 -10.84
CA HIS A 354 -7.52 32.55 -12.12
C HIS A 354 -8.71 31.59 -12.21
N GLU A 355 -9.77 32.01 -12.91
CA GLU A 355 -11.00 31.23 -13.01
C GLU A 355 -11.65 31.42 -14.38
N ALA A 356 -12.19 30.33 -14.92
CA ALA A 356 -12.98 30.30 -16.14
C ALA A 356 -14.13 29.28 -16.03
N SER A 357 -15.24 29.56 -16.70
CA SER A 357 -16.31 28.60 -16.92
C SER A 357 -16.15 27.97 -18.31
N VAL A 358 -16.15 26.64 -18.36
CA VAL A 358 -15.80 25.89 -19.57
C VAL A 358 -16.86 24.85 -19.89
N SER A 359 -17.58 25.05 -20.98
CA SER A 359 -18.48 24.04 -21.51
C SER A 359 -17.68 22.94 -22.20
N VAL A 360 -17.91 21.69 -21.83
CA VAL A 360 -17.31 20.54 -22.52
C VAL A 360 -18.27 20.10 -23.63
N PRO A 361 -17.85 20.13 -24.92
CA PRO A 361 -18.69 19.68 -26.01
C PRO A 361 -19.04 18.19 -25.87
N THR A 362 -20.22 17.80 -26.31
CA THR A 362 -20.64 16.40 -26.37
C THR A 362 -20.42 15.82 -27.77
N PHE A 363 -20.16 14.52 -27.86
CA PHE A 363 -20.12 13.83 -29.15
C PHE A 363 -21.43 13.98 -29.92
N GLN A 364 -21.33 14.27 -31.22
CA GLN A 364 -22.48 14.34 -32.11
C GLN A 364 -22.93 12.93 -32.50
N GLY A 365 -24.25 12.69 -32.51
CA GLY A 365 -24.85 11.40 -32.86
C GLY A 365 -24.96 10.39 -31.70
N ALA A 366 -25.39 9.17 -32.00
CA ALA A 366 -25.57 8.13 -31.00
C ALA A 366 -24.21 7.59 -30.53
N THR A 367 -23.86 7.81 -29.26
CA THR A 367 -22.70 7.17 -28.62
C THR A 367 -22.99 5.69 -28.39
N SER A 368 -22.05 4.80 -28.72
CA SER A 368 -22.19 3.38 -28.43
C SER A 368 -22.18 3.09 -26.91
N ARG A 369 -22.72 1.95 -26.50
CA ARG A 369 -22.68 1.52 -25.09
C ARG A 369 -21.24 1.42 -24.55
N ALA A 370 -20.32 0.99 -25.40
CA ALA A 370 -18.89 0.94 -25.06
C ALA A 370 -18.33 2.35 -24.80
N MET A 371 -18.66 3.32 -25.65
CA MET A 371 -18.23 4.72 -25.47
C MET A 371 -18.79 5.36 -24.19
N GLN A 372 -20.02 5.01 -23.81
CA GLN A 372 -20.62 5.49 -22.57
C GLN A 372 -19.96 4.89 -21.32
N ALA A 373 -19.43 3.68 -21.44
CA ALA A 373 -18.75 2.97 -20.35
C ALA A 373 -17.25 3.29 -20.24
N SER A 374 -16.65 3.94 -21.24
CA SER A 374 -15.24 4.34 -21.22
C SER A 374 -14.98 5.57 -20.36
N VAL A 375 -13.75 5.68 -19.85
CA VAL A 375 -13.27 6.89 -19.17
C VAL A 375 -13.37 8.08 -20.14
N ARG A 376 -13.94 9.19 -19.67
CA ARG A 376 -14.06 10.39 -20.49
C ARG A 376 -12.74 11.16 -20.45
N ASN A 377 -12.19 11.51 -21.60
CA ASN A 377 -11.00 12.36 -21.67
C ASN A 377 -11.37 13.77 -22.11
N VAL A 378 -10.91 14.77 -21.37
CA VAL A 378 -11.12 16.18 -21.65
C VAL A 378 -9.78 16.86 -21.80
N ARG A 379 -9.55 17.49 -22.95
CA ARG A 379 -8.39 18.35 -23.18
C ARG A 379 -8.77 19.80 -22.94
N LEU A 380 -8.02 20.48 -22.08
CA LEU A 380 -8.18 21.90 -21.78
C LEU A 380 -7.18 22.73 -22.58
N TYR A 381 -7.66 23.86 -23.11
CA TYR A 381 -6.89 24.85 -23.85
C TYR A 381 -6.95 26.17 -23.10
N PHE A 382 -5.80 26.73 -22.70
CA PHE A 382 -5.74 28.04 -22.06
C PHE A 382 -5.35 29.06 -23.12
N LEU A 383 -6.34 29.83 -23.55
CA LEU A 383 -6.21 30.82 -24.63
C LEU A 383 -5.79 32.18 -24.06
N ASP A 384 -5.36 33.06 -24.96
CA ASP A 384 -5.03 34.45 -24.63
C ASP A 384 -6.22 35.14 -23.94
N GLY A 385 -5.93 36.04 -22.99
CA GLY A 385 -6.95 36.78 -22.26
C GLY A 385 -7.62 36.01 -21.11
N GLY A 386 -7.10 34.83 -20.74
CA GLY A 386 -7.61 34.05 -19.60
C GLY A 386 -8.85 33.22 -19.92
N VAL A 387 -9.14 33.02 -21.21
CA VAL A 387 -10.23 32.17 -21.69
C VAL A 387 -9.75 30.72 -21.65
N VAL A 388 -10.63 29.81 -21.22
CA VAL A 388 -10.36 28.36 -21.26
C VAL A 388 -11.40 27.69 -22.14
N ALA A 389 -10.96 26.81 -23.04
CA ALA A 389 -11.80 26.00 -23.90
C ALA A 389 -11.53 24.51 -23.66
N ALA A 390 -12.46 23.64 -24.08
CA ALA A 390 -12.33 22.20 -23.91
C ALA A 390 -12.68 21.41 -25.18
N GLU A 391 -11.97 20.30 -25.38
CA GLU A 391 -12.29 19.24 -26.34
C GLU A 391 -12.52 17.95 -25.56
N GLN A 392 -13.53 17.16 -25.93
CA GLN A 392 -13.68 15.81 -25.44
C GLN A 392 -13.12 14.82 -26.47
N PHE A 393 -12.42 13.78 -26.00
CA PHE A 393 -11.95 12.69 -26.85
C PHE A 393 -12.06 11.32 -26.17
N LEU A 394 -12.07 10.26 -26.99
CA LEU A 394 -12.09 8.87 -26.56
C LEU A 394 -11.12 8.07 -27.42
N THR A 395 -10.34 7.18 -26.81
CA THR A 395 -9.47 6.25 -27.54
C THR A 395 -10.07 4.85 -27.47
N GLN A 396 -10.27 4.23 -28.63
CA GLN A 396 -10.85 2.90 -28.80
C GLN A 396 -9.78 1.97 -29.35
N ASN A 397 -9.59 0.83 -28.68
CA ASN A 397 -8.80 -0.26 -29.23
C ASN A 397 -9.67 -1.02 -30.24
N LEU A 398 -9.18 -1.15 -31.46
CA LEU A 398 -9.77 -1.93 -32.54
C LEU A 398 -9.19 -3.36 -32.53
N LEU A 399 -9.93 -4.28 -33.17
CA LEU A 399 -9.43 -5.63 -33.43
C LEU A 399 -8.16 -5.53 -34.29
N GLY A 400 -7.09 -6.23 -33.86
CA GLY A 400 -5.78 -6.19 -34.53
C GLY A 400 -4.76 -5.23 -33.89
N GLY A 401 -5.12 -4.54 -32.80
CA GLY A 401 -4.18 -3.68 -32.05
C GLY A 401 -4.15 -2.22 -32.51
N ASP A 402 -4.91 -1.88 -33.55
CA ASP A 402 -5.08 -0.49 -33.99
C ASP A 402 -5.86 0.33 -32.96
N GLN A 403 -5.58 1.62 -32.88
CA GLN A 403 -6.32 2.55 -32.02
C GLN A 403 -7.02 3.62 -32.85
N ARG A 404 -8.29 3.85 -32.55
CA ARG A 404 -9.09 4.96 -33.10
C ARG A 404 -9.36 5.98 -32.01
N THR A 405 -9.05 7.23 -32.29
CA THR A 405 -9.48 8.35 -31.44
C THR A 405 -10.70 9.02 -32.05
N VAL A 406 -11.73 9.25 -31.26
CA VAL A 406 -12.92 10.04 -31.63
C VAL A 406 -12.88 11.32 -30.80
N THR A 407 -13.01 12.49 -31.43
CA THR A 407 -13.01 13.78 -30.73
C THR A 407 -14.26 14.60 -31.07
N THR A 408 -14.56 15.59 -30.23
CA THR A 408 -15.63 16.56 -30.48
C THR A 408 -15.20 17.73 -31.38
N GLY A 409 -13.93 17.75 -31.79
CA GLY A 409 -13.31 18.83 -32.56
C GLY A 409 -12.57 19.85 -31.69
N VAL A 410 -11.55 20.47 -32.29
CA VAL A 410 -10.73 21.51 -31.66
C VAL A 410 -11.53 22.80 -31.55
N PRO A 411 -11.54 23.48 -30.37
CA PRO A 411 -12.28 24.73 -30.19
C PRO A 411 -11.82 25.86 -31.10
N VAL A 412 -12.76 26.75 -31.45
CA VAL A 412 -12.48 27.98 -32.22
C VAL A 412 -11.54 28.89 -31.42
N GLY A 413 -10.53 29.44 -32.08
CA GLY A 413 -9.54 30.34 -31.47
C GLY A 413 -8.27 29.63 -30.98
N VAL A 414 -8.25 28.30 -30.96
CA VAL A 414 -7.00 27.54 -30.86
C VAL A 414 -6.24 27.72 -32.17
N ARG A 415 -5.05 28.31 -32.13
CA ARG A 415 -4.25 28.54 -33.34
C ARG A 415 -3.56 27.23 -33.78
N ALA A 416 -3.87 26.77 -34.99
CA ALA A 416 -3.39 25.49 -35.53
C ALA A 416 -1.89 25.46 -35.82
N ASP A 417 -1.24 26.61 -36.06
CA ASP A 417 0.20 26.78 -36.27
C ASP A 417 1.04 26.57 -35.01
N ARG A 418 0.39 26.51 -33.84
CA ARG A 418 0.99 26.18 -32.54
C ARG A 418 0.50 24.88 -31.93
N ILE A 419 -0.43 24.19 -32.58
CA ILE A 419 -0.72 22.79 -32.26
C ILE A 419 0.43 22.00 -32.86
N CYS A 420 1.12 21.20 -32.06
CA CYS A 420 2.07 20.24 -32.59
C CYS A 420 1.36 19.36 -33.66
N ASP A 421 1.66 19.60 -34.94
CA ASP A 421 0.99 18.97 -36.08
C ASP A 421 1.17 17.45 -36.04
N ASN A 422 0.06 16.72 -35.94
CA ASN A 422 0.03 15.27 -35.69
C ASN A 422 -0.50 14.48 -36.90
N THR A 423 -0.22 14.93 -38.11
CA THR A 423 -0.67 14.24 -39.34
C THR A 423 0.21 13.05 -39.70
N ASN A 424 0.08 11.97 -38.92
CA ASN A 424 0.30 10.58 -39.41
C ASN A 424 -0.81 9.61 -38.97
N GLN A 425 -1.93 10.10 -38.43
CA GLN A 425 -3.16 9.32 -38.30
C GLN A 425 -4.10 9.78 -39.42
N LYS A 426 -4.56 8.87 -40.27
CA LYS A 426 -5.64 9.15 -41.23
C LYS A 426 -6.86 9.64 -40.44
N ASN A 427 -7.11 10.95 -40.46
CA ASN A 427 -8.42 11.50 -40.17
C ASN A 427 -9.39 10.87 -41.16
N ILE A 428 -10.24 9.98 -40.68
CA ILE A 428 -11.49 9.69 -41.37
C ILE A 428 -12.50 10.60 -40.71
N ASP A 429 -12.70 11.77 -41.33
CA ASP A 429 -13.80 12.66 -41.03
C ASP A 429 -15.09 11.85 -41.09
N ALA A 430 -15.85 11.88 -40.00
CA ALA A 430 -17.16 11.27 -39.94
C ALA A 430 -18.22 12.36 -39.75
N PHE A 431 -18.96 12.59 -40.85
CA PHE A 431 -20.29 13.21 -40.96
C PHE A 431 -20.40 14.74 -41.00
N SER A 432 -20.34 15.26 -42.23
CA SER A 432 -21.31 16.25 -42.73
C SER A 432 -21.93 15.67 -44.00
N GLY A 433 -23.26 15.44 -44.00
CA GLY A 433 -24.02 14.97 -45.16
C GLY A 433 -24.20 13.46 -45.25
#